data_AF-W9EFV8-F1
#
_entry.id   AF-W9EFV8-F1
#
_cell.length_a   1.000
_cell.length_b   1.000
_cell.length_c   1.000
_cell.angle_alpha   90.00
_cell.angle_beta   90.00
_cell.angle_gamma   90.00
#
_symmetry.space_group_name_H-M   'P 1'
#
loop_
_entity.id
_entity.type
_entity.pdbx_description
1 polymer ?
#
loop_
_entity_poly.entity_id
_entity_poly.type
_entity_poly.pdbx_seq_one_letter_code
_entity_poly.pdbx_strand_id
1 'polypeptide(L)'
;MIILHALVGIIAFAGAGVMSISFAGHLNQLSKVQKWSIIITATTIGITAVLGLYSATGIIGAVVSLILLAGFEYFCFFKEPKQDHEYSH
;
A
#
# COMPACT_ATOMS: atom_id res chain seq x y z
N MET A 1 -21.31 8.67 -12.20
CA MET A 1 -20.11 8.65 -13.05
C MET A 1 -19.20 7.49 -12.62
N ILE A 2 -19.52 6.27 -13.04
CA ILE A 2 -18.84 5.04 -12.56
C ILE A 2 -17.39 4.95 -13.06
N ILE A 3 -17.14 5.39 -14.30
CA ILE A 3 -15.82 5.42 -14.93
C ILE A 3 -14.86 6.34 -14.15
N LEU A 4 -15.36 7.49 -13.67
CA LEU A 4 -14.54 8.43 -12.90
C LEU A 4 -14.08 7.82 -11.56
N HIS A 5 -14.95 7.08 -10.87
CA HIS A 5 -14.58 6.48 -9.59
C HIS A 5 -13.60 5.31 -9.78
N ALA A 6 -13.75 4.53 -10.85
CA ALA A 6 -12.78 3.50 -11.22
C ALA A 6 -11.41 4.14 -11.52
N LEU A 7 -11.37 5.24 -12.26
CA LEU A 7 -10.14 5.97 -12.58
C LEU A 7 -9.47 6.56 -11.34
N VAL A 8 -10.24 7.18 -10.44
CA VAL A 8 -9.75 7.64 -9.13
C VAL A 8 -9.18 6.47 -8.32
N GLY A 9 -9.88 5.33 -8.33
CA GLY A 9 -9.41 4.13 -7.64
C GLY A 9 -8.06 3.64 -8.14
N ILE A 10 -7.87 3.60 -9.46
CA ILE A 10 -6.61 3.19 -10.10
C ILE A 10 -5.47 4.17 -9.76
N ILE A 11 -5.73 5.48 -9.85
CA ILE A 11 -4.72 6.51 -9.55
C ILE A 11 -4.32 6.45 -8.08
N ALA A 12 -5.28 6.30 -7.17
CA ALA A 12 -5.01 6.15 -5.75
C ALA A 12 -4.17 4.88 -5.49
N PHE A 13 -4.50 3.75 -6.13
CA PHE A 13 -3.74 2.52 -5.99
C PHE A 13 -2.29 2.68 -6.46
N ALA A 14 -2.07 3.32 -7.62
CA ALA A 14 -0.73 3.61 -8.13
C ALA A 14 0.04 4.56 -7.18
N GLY A 15 -0.62 5.59 -6.66
CA GLY A 15 -0.03 6.53 -5.70
C GLY A 15 0.40 5.86 -4.39
N ALA A 16 -0.47 5.03 -3.80
CA ALA A 16 -0.14 4.23 -2.62
C ALA A 16 1.02 3.27 -2.91
N GLY A 17 1.02 2.67 -4.12
CA GLY A 17 2.08 1.78 -4.60
C GLY A 17 3.45 2.44 -4.64
N VAL A 18 3.57 3.55 -5.38
CA VAL A 18 4.82 4.29 -5.52
C VAL A 18 5.31 4.79 -4.16
N MET A 19 4.43 5.37 -3.35
CA MET A 19 4.79 5.86 -2.01
C MET A 19 5.36 4.73 -1.13
N SER A 20 4.66 3.58 -1.08
CA SER A 20 5.08 2.46 -0.24
C SER A 20 6.43 1.88 -0.68
N ILE A 21 6.66 1.74 -1.99
CA ILE A 21 7.92 1.25 -2.54
C ILE A 21 9.07 2.23 -2.25
N SER A 22 8.85 3.54 -2.44
CA SER A 22 9.90 4.54 -2.19
C SER A 22 10.37 4.57 -0.74
N PHE A 23 9.45 4.36 0.21
CA PHE A 23 9.79 4.36 1.63
C PHE A 23 10.23 3.00 2.15
N ALA A 24 9.79 1.88 1.57
CA ALA A 24 10.13 0.51 2.02
C ALA A 24 11.62 0.31 2.33
N GLY A 25 12.52 0.82 1.46
CA GLY A 25 13.97 0.72 1.65
C GLY A 25 14.57 1.62 2.73
N HIS A 26 13.83 2.62 3.21
CA HIS A 26 14.33 3.65 4.13
C HIS A 26 13.58 3.69 5.47
N LEU A 27 12.54 2.88 5.68
CA LEU A 27 11.71 2.92 6.89
C LEU A 27 12.47 2.71 8.18
N ASN A 28 13.55 1.90 8.15
CA ASN A 28 14.37 1.61 9.32
C ASN A 28 15.30 2.77 9.72
N GLN A 29 15.48 3.76 8.83
CA GLN A 29 16.25 4.98 9.10
C GLN A 29 15.37 6.12 9.66
N LEU A 30 14.05 5.93 9.66
CA LEU A 30 13.09 6.95 10.09
C LEU A 30 12.76 6.81 11.57
N SER A 31 12.40 7.93 12.20
CA SER A 31 11.85 7.89 13.56
C SER A 31 10.54 7.10 13.60
N LYS A 32 10.19 6.56 14.77
CA LYS A 32 8.96 5.78 14.97
C LYS A 32 7.72 6.53 14.47
N VAL A 33 7.63 7.84 14.72
CA VAL A 33 6.49 8.67 14.31
C VAL A 33 6.42 8.81 12.79
N GLN A 34 7.56 9.02 12.12
CA GLN A 34 7.61 9.12 10.66
C GLN A 34 7.23 7.80 9.99
N LYS A 35 7.72 6.67 10.52
CA LYS A 35 7.36 5.34 10.04
C LYS A 35 5.84 5.13 10.09
N TRP A 36 5.22 5.38 11.24
CA TRP A 36 3.77 5.23 11.38
C TRP A 36 2.98 6.23 10.51
N SER A 37 3.47 7.47 10.37
CA SER A 37 2.85 8.47 9.49
C SER A 37 2.81 8.03 8.03
N ILE A 38 3.90 7.45 7.52
CA ILE A 38 3.98 6.93 6.14
C ILE A 38 3.03 5.75 5.95
N ILE A 39 3.03 4.80 6.88
CA ILE A 39 2.13 3.63 6.82
C ILE A 39 0.68 4.10 6.79
N ILE A 40 0.26 4.96 7.73
CA ILE A 40 -1.12 5.48 7.79
C ILE A 40 -1.50 6.22 6.51
N THR A 41 -0.59 7.03 5.96
CA THR A 41 -0.84 7.77 4.72
C THR A 41 -1.03 6.81 3.55
N ALA A 42 -0.14 5.84 3.38
CA ALA A 42 -0.23 4.83 2.33
C ALA A 42 -1.53 4.02 2.45
N THR A 43 -1.90 3.60 3.67
CA THR A 43 -3.14 2.89 3.95
C THR A 43 -4.37 3.71 3.62
N THR A 44 -4.38 4.99 3.97
CA THR A 44 -5.51 5.88 3.69
C THR A 44 -5.71 6.05 2.18
N ILE A 45 -4.63 6.22 1.41
CA ILE A 45 -4.69 6.28 -0.05
C ILE A 45 -5.16 4.93 -0.62
N GLY A 46 -4.65 3.82 -0.09
CA GLY A 46 -5.08 2.47 -0.47
C GLY A 46 -6.58 2.23 -0.22
N ILE A 47 -7.11 2.63 0.94
CA ILE A 47 -8.54 2.54 1.26
C ILE A 47 -9.37 3.40 0.30
N THR A 48 -8.87 4.57 -0.07
CA THR A 48 -9.53 5.41 -1.09
C THR A 48 -9.63 4.67 -2.43
N ALA A 49 -8.58 3.91 -2.81
CA ALA A 49 -8.60 3.07 -3.99
C ALA A 49 -9.66 1.96 -3.91
N VAL A 50 -9.76 1.29 -2.76
CA VAL A 50 -10.79 0.28 -2.47
C VAL A 50 -12.18 0.85 -2.63
N LEU A 51 -12.45 2.04 -2.08
CA LEU A 51 -13.75 2.70 -2.19
C LEU A 51 -14.08 3.09 -3.64
N GLY A 52 -13.08 3.56 -4.39
CA GLY A 52 -13.21 3.81 -5.83
C GLY A 52 -13.62 2.55 -6.59
N LEU A 53 -12.93 1.42 -6.34
CA LEU A 53 -13.26 0.14 -6.95
C LEU A 53 -14.62 -0.42 -6.48
N TYR A 54 -14.96 -0.28 -5.20
CA TYR A 54 -16.26 -0.67 -4.65
C TYR A 54 -17.40 -0.02 -5.42
N SER A 55 -17.30 1.29 -5.66
CA SER A 55 -18.33 2.02 -6.39
C SER A 55 -18.45 1.60 -7.86
N ALA A 56 -17.43 0.96 -8.43
CA ALA A 56 -17.40 0.50 -9.82
C ALA A 56 -17.79 -0.98 -9.99
N THR A 57 -17.45 -1.83 -9.03
CA THR A 57 -17.49 -3.30 -9.16
C THR A 57 -18.25 -3.98 -8.00
N GLY A 58 -18.79 -3.19 -7.08
CA GLY A 58 -19.52 -3.66 -5.92
C GLY A 58 -18.64 -4.33 -4.87
N ILE A 59 -19.27 -5.13 -4.01
CA ILE A 59 -18.64 -5.75 -2.84
C ILE A 59 -17.46 -6.64 -3.22
N ILE A 60 -17.56 -7.38 -4.32
CA ILE A 60 -16.51 -8.33 -4.74
C ILE A 60 -15.20 -7.59 -5.01
N GLY A 61 -15.23 -6.48 -5.77
CA GLY A 61 -14.01 -5.72 -6.03
C GLY A 61 -13.46 -5.00 -4.81
N ALA A 62 -14.31 -4.59 -3.86
CA ALA A 62 -13.86 -4.07 -2.57
C ALA A 62 -13.08 -5.11 -1.76
N VAL A 63 -13.60 -6.34 -1.69
CA VAL A 63 -12.94 -7.44 -0.96
C VAL A 63 -11.61 -7.79 -1.61
N VAL A 64 -11.58 -7.95 -2.94
CA VAL A 64 -10.35 -8.28 -3.67
C VAL A 64 -9.30 -7.17 -3.49
N SER A 65 -9.70 -5.91 -3.62
CA SER A 65 -8.77 -4.78 -3.46
C SER A 65 -8.27 -4.62 -2.04
N LEU A 66 -9.08 -4.90 -1.00
CA LEU A 66 -8.62 -4.93 0.39
C LEU A 66 -7.57 -6.00 0.64
N ILE A 67 -7.76 -7.21 0.10
CA ILE A 67 -6.78 -8.30 0.23
C ILE A 67 -5.46 -7.91 -0.44
N LEU A 68 -5.53 -7.34 -1.64
CA LEU A 68 -4.35 -6.86 -2.37
C LEU A 68 -3.63 -5.74 -1.62
N LEU A 69 -4.38 -4.77 -1.08
CA LEU A 69 -3.83 -3.68 -0.28
C LEU A 69 -3.11 -4.22 0.95
N ALA A 70 -3.76 -5.07 1.74
CA ALA A 70 -3.17 -5.65 2.95
C ALA A 70 -1.90 -6.46 2.65
N GLY A 71 -1.91 -7.26 1.58
CA GLY A 71 -0.74 -8.03 1.14
C GLY A 71 0.42 -7.13 0.69
N PHE A 72 0.11 -6.07 -0.05
CA PHE A 72 1.09 -5.10 -0.53
C PHE A 72 1.72 -4.30 0.62
N GLU A 73 0.92 -3.80 1.55
CA GLU A 73 1.41 -3.08 2.73
C GLU A 73 2.23 -3.97 3.64
N TYR A 74 1.80 -5.21 3.85
CA TYR A 74 2.60 -6.20 4.57
C TYR A 74 3.97 -6.36 3.94
N PHE A 75 4.02 -6.54 2.61
CA PHE A 75 5.28 -6.70 1.89
C PHE A 75 6.18 -5.45 1.97
N CYS A 76 5.62 -4.25 1.87
CA CYS A 76 6.40 -3.01 1.86
C CYS A 76 6.84 -2.54 3.25
N PHE A 77 6.00 -2.68 4.27
CA PHE A 77 6.20 -2.03 5.57
C PHE A 77 6.58 -3.01 6.70
N PHE A 78 6.19 -4.28 6.59
CA PHE A 78 6.26 -5.25 7.69
C PHE A 78 7.09 -6.49 7.38
N LYS A 79 7.26 -6.85 6.11
CA LYS A 79 8.17 -7.92 5.71
C LYS A 79 9.59 -7.43 5.91
N GLU A 80 10.24 -7.93 6.95
CA GLU A 80 11.67 -7.72 7.13
C GLU A 80 12.40 -8.25 5.88
N PRO A 81 13.36 -7.49 5.32
CA PRO A 81 14.24 -8.05 4.32
C PRO A 81 14.90 -9.27 4.97
N LYS A 82 14.84 -10.42 4.30
CA LYS A 82 15.66 -11.57 4.69
C LYS A 82 17.07 -11.02 4.85
N GLN A 83 17.60 -11.04 6.08
CA GLN A 83 19.02 -10.88 6.27
C GLN A 83 19.63 -12.07 5.57
N ASP A 84 20.12 -11.84 4.35
CA ASP A 84 21.06 -12.72 3.71
C ASP A 84 22.32 -12.68 4.59
N HIS A 85 22.33 -13.53 5.62
CA HIS A 85 23.53 -13.95 6.30
C HIS A 85 24.34 -14.80 5.30
N GLU A 86 24.80 -14.18 4.23
CA GLU A 86 25.84 -14.74 3.37
C GLU A 86 27.17 -14.22 3.89
N TYR A 87 27.62 -14.89 4.95
CA TYR A 87 28.99 -15.09 5.38
C TYR A 87 29.98 -13.94 5.18
N SER A 88 30.16 -13.18 6.28
CA SER A 88 31.49 -12.77 6.70
C SER A 88 32.34 -14.03 6.90
N HIS A 89 33.38 -14.22 6.09
CA HIS A 89 34.69 -14.75 6.47
C HIS A 89 35.69 -14.56 5.32
#